data_AF-A0A844FHL6-F1
#
_entry.id   AF-A0A844FHL6-F1
#
_cell.length_a   1.000
_cell.length_b   1.000
_cell.length_c   1.000
_cell.angle_alpha   90.00
_cell.angle_beta   90.00
_cell.angle_gamma   90.00
#
_symmetry.space_group_name_H-M   'P 1'
#
loop_
_entity.id
_entity.type
_entity.pdbx_description
1 polymer ?
#
loop_
_entity_poly.entity_id
_entity_poly.type
_entity_poly.pdbx_seq_one_letter_code
_entity_poly.pdbx_strand_id
1 'polypeptide(L)'
;MGLDGKKKFKKIENIITNIIMWLELVLALFILGAVILSCKDIISLIYKVFITEALDSYTVLQGLLSHVLLLVVGLELAMMLIKHNPGSVLEVMLYAVSRKMLVSSSTTVELLLGVIALGLIFLIDKYLHTKDTEKIIK
;
A
#
# COMPACT_ATOMS: atom_id res chain seq x y z
N MET A 1 31.37 29.25 -21.68
CA MET A 1 31.15 28.92 -20.24
C MET A 1 29.93 27.99 -20.08
N GLY A 2 29.99 26.74 -20.57
CA GLY A 2 28.80 25.86 -20.65
C GLY A 2 28.94 24.45 -20.07
N LEU A 3 30.09 24.09 -19.49
CA LEU A 3 30.38 22.72 -19.04
C LEU A 3 30.47 22.54 -17.51
N ASP A 4 30.60 23.63 -16.75
CA ASP A 4 30.72 23.60 -15.27
C ASP A 4 29.35 23.35 -14.60
N GLY A 5 28.29 24.00 -15.09
CA GLY A 5 26.92 23.85 -14.56
C GLY A 5 26.40 22.41 -14.61
N LYS A 6 26.65 21.67 -15.71
CA LYS A 6 26.19 20.27 -15.84
C LYS A 6 26.88 19.31 -14.85
N LYS A 7 28.14 19.57 -14.46
CA LYS A 7 28.85 18.75 -13.47
C LYS A 7 28.29 18.94 -12.06
N LYS A 8 27.89 20.18 -11.70
CA LYS A 8 27.30 20.45 -10.38
C LYS A 8 25.89 19.86 -10.22
N PHE A 9 25.06 19.91 -11.26
CA PHE A 9 23.73 19.28 -11.25
C PHE A 9 23.80 17.76 -11.01
N LYS A 10 24.67 17.07 -11.75
CA LYS A 10 24.83 15.61 -11.60
C LYS A 10 25.36 15.19 -10.23
N LYS A 11 26.13 16.07 -9.56
CA LYS A 11 26.63 15.83 -8.20
C LYS A 11 25.53 15.97 -7.15
N ILE A 12 24.61 16.92 -7.30
CA ILE A 12 23.45 17.12 -6.41
C ILE A 12 22.44 15.98 -6.57
N GLU A 13 22.17 15.58 -7.81
CA GLU A 13 21.27 14.47 -8.13
C GLU A 13 21.74 13.18 -7.44
N ASN A 14 23.02 12.81 -7.57
CA ASN A 14 23.56 11.63 -6.88
C ASN A 14 23.46 11.71 -5.35
N ILE A 15 23.63 12.90 -4.75
CA ILE A 15 23.49 13.07 -3.28
C ILE A 15 22.05 12.87 -2.85
N ILE A 16 21.10 13.47 -3.56
CA ILE A 16 19.66 13.34 -3.26
C ILE A 16 19.23 11.88 -3.39
N THR A 17 19.60 11.20 -4.48
CA THR A 17 19.28 9.78 -4.68
C THR A 17 19.86 8.91 -3.57
N ASN A 18 21.10 9.17 -3.13
CA ASN A 18 21.71 8.42 -2.03
C ASN A 18 20.98 8.62 -0.69
N ILE A 19 20.50 9.84 -0.42
CA ILE A 19 19.72 10.14 0.80
C ILE A 19 18.35 9.45 0.73
N ILE A 20 17.69 9.47 -0.42
CA ILE A 20 16.41 8.79 -0.63
C ILE A 20 16.55 7.29 -0.39
N MET A 21 17.56 6.64 -0.99
CA MET A 21 17.80 5.20 -0.78
C MET A 21 18.05 4.85 0.68
N TRP A 22 18.78 5.69 1.41
CA TRP A 22 18.99 5.50 2.85
C TRP A 22 17.69 5.63 3.65
N LEU A 23 16.85 6.61 3.31
CA LEU A 23 15.56 6.82 3.95
C LEU A 23 14.58 5.68 3.66
N GLU A 24 14.51 5.20 2.40
CA GLU A 24 13.69 4.06 1.99
C GLU A 24 14.03 2.80 2.80
N LEU A 25 15.33 2.52 2.97
CA LEU A 25 15.80 1.40 3.77
C LEU A 25 15.36 1.51 5.23
N VAL A 26 15.48 2.70 5.84
CA VAL A 26 15.08 2.94 7.23
C VAL A 26 13.56 2.80 7.40
N LEU A 27 12.77 3.36 6.49
CA LEU A 27 11.31 3.27 6.51
C LEU A 27 10.84 1.82 6.33
N ALA A 28 11.40 1.08 5.38
CA ALA A 28 11.07 -0.32 5.18
C ALA A 28 11.41 -1.16 6.43
N LEU A 29 12.55 -0.88 7.08
CA LEU A 29 12.92 -1.55 8.34
C LEU A 29 11.95 -1.24 9.48
N PHE A 30 11.47 0.00 9.57
CA PHE A 30 10.46 0.39 10.56
C PHE A 30 9.12 -0.34 10.34
N ILE A 31 8.68 -0.41 9.08
CA ILE A 31 7.45 -1.14 8.73
C ILE A 31 7.60 -2.63 9.03
N LEU A 32 8.73 -3.25 8.68
CA LEU A 32 9.02 -4.65 9.03
C LEU A 32 9.01 -4.87 10.54
N GLY A 33 9.63 -3.98 11.32
CA GLY A 33 9.59 -4.03 12.77
C GLY A 33 8.17 -3.95 13.33
N ALA A 34 7.34 -3.03 12.82
CA ALA A 34 5.94 -2.92 13.21
C ALA A 34 5.16 -4.19 12.90
N VAL A 35 5.36 -4.79 11.73
CA VAL A 35 4.70 -6.05 11.35
C VAL A 35 5.06 -7.19 12.31
N ILE A 36 6.35 -7.31 12.67
CA ILE A 36 6.81 -8.33 13.61
C ILE A 36 6.18 -8.14 15.00
N LEU A 37 6.12 -6.89 15.49
CA LEU A 37 5.48 -6.60 16.78
C LEU A 37 3.99 -6.95 16.77
N SER A 38 3.29 -6.62 15.68
CA SER A 38 1.86 -6.91 15.52
C SER A 38 1.52 -8.40 15.35
N CYS A 39 2.48 -9.26 15.01
CA CYS A 39 2.26 -10.72 15.02
C CYS A 39 1.85 -11.22 16.41
N LYS A 40 2.33 -10.60 17.49
CA LYS A 40 1.91 -10.93 18.87
C LYS A 40 0.42 -10.65 19.08
N ASP A 41 -0.06 -9.53 18.55
CA ASP A 41 -1.46 -9.11 18.69
C ASP A 41 -2.40 -10.03 17.91
N ILE A 42 -1.98 -10.51 16.74
CA ILE A 42 -2.69 -11.53 15.95
C ILE A 42 -2.93 -12.81 16.76
N ILE A 43 -1.89 -13.32 17.43
CA ILE A 43 -1.98 -14.57 18.21
C ILE A 43 -2.97 -14.41 19.36
N SER A 44 -2.95 -13.25 20.03
CA SER A 44 -3.91 -12.91 21.08
C SER A 44 -5.35 -12.84 20.56
N LEU A 45 -5.55 -12.29 19.36
CA LEU A 45 -6.86 -12.20 18.71
C LEU A 45 -7.41 -13.57 18.31
N ILE A 46 -6.56 -14.44 17.74
CA ILE A 46 -6.90 -15.83 17.41
C ILE A 46 -7.38 -16.59 18.64
N TYR A 47 -6.66 -16.45 19.76
CA TYR A 47 -7.03 -17.10 21.01
C TYR A 47 -8.40 -16.63 21.52
N LYS A 48 -8.69 -15.33 21.39
CA LYS A 48 -10.01 -14.78 21.72
C LYS A 48 -11.12 -15.33 20.82
N VAL A 49 -10.91 -15.44 19.51
CA VAL A 49 -11.91 -16.03 18.58
C VAL A 49 -12.32 -17.43 19.03
N PHE A 50 -11.37 -18.25 19.48
CA PHE A 50 -11.61 -19.65 19.82
C PHE A 50 -12.40 -19.85 21.13
N ILE A 51 -12.34 -18.88 22.05
CA ILE A 51 -12.98 -18.98 23.38
C ILE A 51 -14.35 -18.28 23.43
N THR A 52 -14.64 -17.35 22.51
CA THR A 52 -15.83 -16.49 22.60
C THR A 52 -17.08 -17.15 21.98
N GLU A 53 -18.26 -16.93 22.57
CA GLU A 53 -19.55 -17.46 22.11
C GLU A 53 -19.96 -16.97 20.70
N ALA A 54 -20.89 -17.71 20.06
CA ALA A 54 -21.20 -17.61 18.63
C ALA A 54 -21.65 -16.22 18.12
N LEU A 55 -22.20 -15.34 18.98
CA LEU A 55 -22.66 -14.00 18.56
C LEU A 55 -21.52 -12.97 18.45
N ASP A 56 -20.47 -13.09 19.27
CA ASP A 56 -19.29 -12.20 19.23
C ASP A 56 -18.22 -12.73 18.27
N SER A 57 -18.30 -13.98 17.86
CA SER A 57 -17.30 -14.59 16.95
C SER A 57 -17.17 -13.82 15.63
N TYR A 58 -18.25 -13.26 15.09
CA TYR A 58 -18.22 -12.44 13.86
C TYR A 58 -17.44 -11.14 14.02
N THR A 59 -17.67 -10.39 15.11
CA THR A 59 -16.99 -9.11 15.35
C THR A 59 -15.50 -9.32 15.66
N VAL A 60 -15.17 -10.39 16.39
CA VAL A 60 -13.77 -10.75 16.66
C VAL A 60 -13.07 -11.24 15.38
N LEU A 61 -13.74 -12.02 14.53
CA LEU A 61 -13.21 -12.45 13.22
C LEU A 61 -12.97 -11.27 12.29
N GLN A 62 -13.91 -10.31 12.25
CA GLN A 62 -13.77 -9.07 11.47
C GLN A 62 -12.57 -8.24 11.97
N GLY A 63 -12.36 -8.15 13.29
CA GLY A 63 -11.18 -7.51 13.88
C GLY A 63 -9.87 -8.21 13.52
N LEU A 64 -9.87 -9.54 13.49
CA LEU A 64 -8.73 -10.36 13.06
C LEU A 64 -8.41 -10.13 11.59
N LEU A 65 -9.42 -10.19 10.71
CA LEU A 65 -9.24 -9.93 9.28
C LEU A 65 -8.71 -8.51 9.05
N SER A 66 -9.24 -7.52 9.76
CA SER A 66 -8.76 -6.13 9.70
C SER A 66 -7.27 -6.00 9.99
N HIS A 67 -6.80 -6.67 11.06
CA HIS A 67 -5.40 -6.66 11.46
C HIS A 67 -4.51 -7.41 10.47
N VAL A 68 -4.90 -8.60 10.03
CA VAL A 68 -4.12 -9.37 9.05
C VAL A 68 -3.97 -8.58 7.76
N LEU A 69 -5.06 -8.07 7.21
CA LEU A 69 -5.04 -7.31 5.97
C LEU A 69 -4.27 -5.97 6.14
N LEU A 70 -4.18 -5.41 7.36
CA LEU A 70 -3.31 -4.25 7.66
C LEU A 70 -1.83 -4.60 7.53
N LEU A 71 -1.45 -5.76 8.05
CA LEU A 71 -0.07 -6.23 8.00
C LEU A 71 0.36 -6.54 6.57
N VAL A 72 -0.51 -7.13 5.76
CA VAL A 72 -0.23 -7.39 4.34
C VAL A 72 -0.01 -6.09 3.57
N VAL A 73 -0.87 -5.06 3.75
CA VAL A 73 -0.65 -3.74 3.13
C VAL A 73 0.69 -3.14 3.58
N GLY A 74 1.01 -3.24 4.87
CA GLY A 74 2.30 -2.75 5.39
C GLY A 74 3.49 -3.44 4.71
N LEU A 75 3.45 -4.77 4.59
CA LEU A 75 4.49 -5.54 3.91
C LEU A 75 4.64 -5.18 2.43
N GLU A 76 3.53 -5.01 1.70
CA GLU A 76 3.57 -4.60 0.30
C GLU A 76 4.15 -3.18 0.14
N LEU A 77 3.76 -2.24 1.00
CA LEU A 77 4.34 -0.89 1.01
C LEU A 77 5.84 -0.93 1.30
N ALA A 78 6.29 -1.73 2.27
CA ALA A 78 7.72 -1.89 2.54
C ALA A 78 8.48 -2.47 1.33
N MET A 79 7.88 -3.42 0.63
CA MET A 79 8.46 -4.01 -0.57
C MET A 79 8.50 -3.04 -1.74
N MET A 80 7.46 -2.20 -1.87
CA MET A 80 7.36 -1.17 -2.89
C MET A 80 8.40 -0.06 -2.67
N LEU A 81 8.69 0.31 -1.42
CA LEU A 81 9.75 1.26 -1.07
C LEU A 81 11.13 0.74 -1.50
N ILE A 82 11.41 -0.56 -1.32
CA ILE A 82 12.72 -1.13 -1.65
C ILE A 82 12.89 -1.36 -3.16
N LYS A 83 11.84 -1.82 -3.84
CA LYS A 83 11.94 -2.28 -5.23
C LYS A 83 11.79 -1.15 -6.26
N HIS A 84 11.52 0.07 -5.81
CA HIS A 84 11.35 1.30 -6.60
C HIS A 84 10.54 1.09 -7.91
N ASN A 85 9.49 0.26 -7.84
CA ASN A 85 8.62 -0.03 -8.96
C ASN A 85 7.23 0.58 -8.69
N PRO A 86 6.93 1.78 -9.23
CA PRO A 86 5.65 2.45 -9.01
C PRO A 86 4.46 1.73 -9.64
N GLY A 87 4.69 0.72 -10.51
CA GLY A 87 3.61 -0.09 -11.08
C GLY A 87 2.79 -0.85 -10.05
N SER A 88 3.36 -1.17 -8.87
CA SER A 88 2.63 -1.82 -7.79
C SER A 88 1.78 -0.87 -6.95
N VAL A 89 1.94 0.46 -7.03
CA VAL A 89 1.23 1.40 -6.13
C VAL A 89 -0.28 1.23 -6.25
N LEU A 90 -0.76 1.07 -7.49
CA LEU A 90 -2.18 0.94 -7.78
C LEU A 90 -2.74 -0.37 -7.22
N GLU A 91 -2.02 -1.47 -7.34
CA GLU A 91 -2.39 -2.77 -6.78
C GLU A 91 -2.50 -2.71 -5.24
N VAL A 92 -1.48 -2.14 -4.59
CA VAL A 92 -1.48 -1.97 -3.13
C VAL A 92 -2.62 -1.05 -2.68
N MET A 93 -2.89 0.04 -3.41
CA MET A 93 -4.02 0.93 -3.11
C MET A 93 -5.37 0.24 -3.30
N LEU A 94 -5.56 -0.53 -4.38
CA LEU A 94 -6.77 -1.30 -4.62
C LEU A 94 -7.01 -2.32 -3.50
N TYR A 95 -5.97 -3.04 -3.08
CA TYR A 95 -6.03 -3.98 -1.97
C TYR A 95 -6.38 -3.28 -0.64
N ALA A 96 -5.73 -2.16 -0.34
CA ALA A 96 -5.98 -1.38 0.87
C ALA A 96 -7.43 -0.87 0.95
N VAL A 97 -7.98 -0.38 -0.16
CA VAL A 97 -9.37 0.09 -0.23
C VAL A 97 -10.37 -1.07 -0.16
N SER A 98 -10.13 -2.15 -0.91
CA SER A 98 -11.00 -3.33 -0.94
C SER A 98 -11.14 -3.98 0.43
N ARG A 99 -10.04 -4.11 1.16
CA ARG A 99 -10.02 -4.54 2.57
C ARG A 99 -10.90 -3.66 3.45
N LYS A 100 -10.74 -2.33 3.36
CA LYS A 100 -11.50 -1.39 4.20
C LYS A 100 -13.00 -1.58 3.98
N MET A 101 -13.41 -1.85 2.74
CA MET A 101 -14.80 -2.15 2.38
C MET A 101 -15.31 -3.46 2.98
N LEU A 102 -14.50 -4.54 2.96
CA LEU A 102 -14.87 -5.83 3.56
C LEU A 102 -14.99 -5.78 5.10
N VAL A 103 -14.21 -4.94 5.73
CA VAL A 103 -14.09 -4.84 7.20
C VAL A 103 -14.99 -3.75 7.78
N SER A 104 -15.53 -2.83 6.98
CA SER A 104 -16.45 -1.82 7.49
C SER A 104 -17.90 -2.31 7.45
N SER A 105 -18.63 -2.17 8.56
CA SER A 105 -20.10 -2.22 8.60
C SER A 105 -20.69 -0.91 8.05
N SER A 106 -20.19 -0.47 6.90
CA SER A 106 -20.54 0.79 6.29
C SER A 106 -21.95 0.71 5.70
N THR A 107 -22.64 1.85 5.67
CA THR A 107 -23.97 1.91 5.05
C THR A 107 -23.82 1.51 3.58
N THR A 108 -24.78 0.77 3.01
CA THR A 108 -24.75 0.29 1.61
C THR A 108 -24.36 1.37 0.59
N VAL A 109 -24.69 2.63 0.86
CA VAL A 109 -24.33 3.80 0.06
C VAL A 109 -22.82 4.09 0.05
N GLU A 110 -22.13 3.95 1.19
CA GLU A 110 -20.68 4.15 1.29
C GLU A 110 -19.92 3.07 0.53
N LEU A 111 -20.40 1.83 0.59
CA LEU A 111 -19.90 0.73 -0.24
C LEU A 111 -20.07 1.03 -1.72
N LEU A 112 -21.26 1.49 -2.14
CA LEU A 112 -21.54 1.82 -3.54
C LEU A 112 -20.60 2.93 -4.05
N LEU A 113 -20.42 4.00 -3.27
CA LEU A 113 -19.50 5.09 -3.60
C LEU A 113 -18.04 4.60 -3.66
N GLY A 114 -17.64 3.69 -2.76
CA GLY A 114 -16.32 3.05 -2.80
C GLY A 114 -16.08 2.26 -4.09
N VAL A 115 -17.05 1.46 -4.53
CA VAL A 115 -16.97 0.70 -5.80
C VAL A 115 -16.86 1.67 -6.99
N ILE A 116 -17.68 2.73 -7.01
CA ILE A 116 -17.65 3.73 -8.09
C ILE A 116 -16.28 4.42 -8.14
N ALA A 117 -15.74 4.81 -6.98
CA ALA A 117 -14.41 5.42 -6.88
C ALA A 117 -13.30 4.49 -7.38
N LEU A 118 -13.34 3.20 -7.01
CA LEU A 118 -12.39 2.19 -7.50
C LEU A 118 -12.49 2.02 -9.02
N GLY A 119 -13.71 1.97 -9.57
CA GLY A 119 -13.93 1.87 -11.01
C GLY A 119 -13.38 3.07 -11.78
N LEU A 120 -13.54 4.29 -11.24
CA LEU A 120 -12.97 5.52 -11.81
C LEU A 120 -11.44 5.50 -11.83
N ILE A 121 -10.80 5.08 -10.72
CA ILE A 121 -9.34 4.96 -10.64
C ILE A 121 -8.83 4.01 -11.72
N PHE A 122 -9.46 2.85 -11.87
CA PHE A 122 -9.08 1.85 -12.87
C PHE A 122 -9.26 2.36 -14.30
N LEU A 123 -10.31 3.15 -14.54
CA LEU A 123 -10.58 3.74 -15.86
C LEU A 123 -9.56 4.81 -16.21
N ILE A 124 -9.19 5.66 -15.25
CA ILE A 124 -8.14 6.68 -15.40
C ILE A 124 -6.79 6.01 -15.67
N ASP A 125 -6.44 4.99 -14.90
CA ASP A 125 -5.18 4.26 -15.06
C ASP A 125 -5.07 3.61 -16.44
N LYS A 126 -6.13 2.92 -16.89
CA LYS A 126 -6.20 2.32 -18.22
C LYS A 126 -6.05 3.35 -19.33
N TYR A 127 -6.68 4.51 -19.19
CA TYR A 127 -6.64 5.56 -20.22
C TYR A 127 -5.29 6.29 -20.26
N LEU A 128 -4.61 6.42 -19.12
CA LEU A 128 -3.29 7.04 -19.04
C LEU A 128 -2.20 6.11 -19.58
N HIS A 129 -2.19 4.83 -19.18
CA HIS A 129 -1.22 3.85 -19.66
C HIS A 129 -1.37 3.52 -21.16
N THR A 130 -2.56 3.69 -21.74
CA THR A 130 -2.77 3.49 -23.19
C THR A 130 -2.17 4.63 -24.03
N LYS A 131 -1.99 5.84 -23.48
CA LYS A 131 -1.44 6.99 -24.23
C LYS A 131 0.07 6.93 -24.45
N ASP A 132 0.80 6.17 -23.63
CA ASP A 132 2.25 5.99 -23.82
C ASP A 132 2.57 5.14 -25.06
N THR A 133 1.68 4.24 -25.49
CA THR A 133 1.90 3.41 -26.69
C THR A 133 1.66 4.17 -28.00
N GLU A 134 0.85 5.23 -28.00
CA GLU A 134 0.53 6.00 -29.22
C GLU A 134 1.61 7.02 -29.61
N LYS A 135 2.45 7.46 -28.65
CA LYS A 135 3.52 8.43 -28.91
C LYS A 135 4.80 7.84 -29.51
N ILE A 136 4.90 6.52 -29.63
CA ILE A 136 6.10 5.83 -30.17
C ILE A 136 5.92 5.49 -31.66
N ILE A 137 4.73 5.71 -32.24
CA ILE A 137 4.39 5.32 -33.63
C ILE A 137 4.15 6.56 -34.54
N LYS A 138 4.45 7.78 -34.08
CA LYS A 138 4.45 9.00 -34.91
C LYS A 138 5.78 9.70 -34.88
#